data_AF-A0A819VSI6-F1
#
_entry.id   AF-A0A819VSI6-F1
#
_cell.length_a   1.000
_cell.length_b   1.000
_cell.length_c   1.000
_cell.angle_alpha   90.00
_cell.angle_beta   90.00
_cell.angle_gamma   90.00
#
_symmetry.space_group_name_H-M   'P 1'
#
loop_
_entity.id
_entity.type
_entity.pdbx_description
1 polymer ?
#
loop_
_entity_poly.entity_id
_entity_poly.type
_entity_poly.pdbx_seq_one_letter_code
_entity_poly.pdbx_strand_id
1 'polypeptide(L)'
;MFDSESESGLQKQESLHYFSSTPTQRGHTTCALGHIIDYTKPDITILCDICKCFINVSELKMHTIYHNALKLFKFKDVPNKIDIILKRRDLLIQRMQRLKISEQSYLKYVKTINDAFQIIKRTIEPYYYGDNSCIYDNREASNVQGISFTPRNRLFLSIGVCTSQNKQYKTDMEDTMRFIDCFGGKEKFACIGLFDGYNGKAASTLCREHLHDAILMEMSKLINDMNSSEAEQALINRLYTSMIDPSSDHCNIKTINDVYRLAYLKMDHLLSRGIHETSSVRWSGASAFTAVVVANDNIEELLINLEDDNDEKQGHPVLGHIHVANCGNVEALGIRAGEVFLMSQKHTLSNKRERERILETGIKISDNDLIAGIHETTRGLGNHGDKDVKKCVINSPYFWTYEIDPSLECIILATEGLWQVLQYDVVADIVTQCLPAHHMPAPSRMDAALRSVLERYGNSTHTPYLTHDDDIIINCMDEMLYLIEEENDNDKSNLLSTCNRAVQCSEDEIHQEIWNSLSAQYRLRLELAQTIAERLVSAALLAQSKANISVVCLLLPGAAV
;
A
#
# COMPACT_ATOMS: atom_id res chain seq x y z
N MET A 1 66.17 -0.93 3.67
CA MET A 1 67.05 -2.11 3.71
C MET A 1 67.30 -2.39 5.18
N PHE A 2 66.42 -3.21 5.78
CA PHE A 2 66.58 -3.97 7.05
C PHE A 2 66.85 -3.16 8.35
N ASP A 3 66.47 -3.53 9.58
CA ASP A 3 65.53 -4.50 10.19
C ASP A 3 65.48 -4.17 11.72
N SER A 4 64.58 -4.62 12.60
CA SER A 4 63.34 -5.45 12.55
C SER A 4 62.42 -5.10 13.75
N GLU A 5 61.22 -5.69 13.83
CA GLU A 5 60.38 -5.69 15.05
C GLU A 5 60.59 -6.96 15.92
N SER A 6 59.79 -7.11 16.99
CA SER A 6 59.78 -8.16 18.05
C SER A 6 60.87 -8.00 19.15
N GLU A 7 60.63 -8.28 20.44
CA GLU A 7 59.42 -8.76 21.13
C GLU A 7 59.53 -8.48 22.65
N SER A 8 58.42 -8.16 23.34
CA SER A 8 58.16 -8.61 24.73
C SER A 8 56.72 -8.30 25.13
N GLY A 9 55.89 -9.34 25.25
CA GLY A 9 54.48 -9.19 25.62
C GLY A 9 54.24 -9.27 27.13
N LEU A 10 53.04 -8.85 27.54
CA LEU A 10 52.43 -9.32 28.79
C LEU A 10 50.92 -9.44 28.60
N GLN A 11 50.38 -10.63 28.88
CA GLN A 11 48.97 -10.96 28.77
C GLN A 11 48.13 -10.15 29.79
N LYS A 12 46.91 -9.76 29.41
CA LYS A 12 45.82 -9.54 30.36
C LYS A 12 44.53 -10.16 29.86
N GLN A 13 43.86 -10.84 30.78
CA GLN A 13 42.60 -11.54 30.56
C GLN A 13 41.47 -10.55 30.32
N GLU A 14 40.56 -10.90 29.42
CA GLU A 14 39.26 -10.26 29.31
C GLU A 14 38.35 -10.78 30.43
N SER A 15 37.66 -9.87 31.12
CA SER A 15 36.52 -10.20 31.97
C SER A 15 35.40 -9.22 31.68
N LEU A 16 34.32 -9.71 31.06
CA LEU A 16 33.12 -8.92 30.81
C LEU A 16 32.53 -8.42 32.14
N HIS A 17 32.22 -7.13 32.20
CA HIS A 17 31.19 -6.62 33.10
C HIS A 17 30.25 -5.71 32.31
N TYR A 18 29.02 -6.17 32.17
CA TYR A 18 27.88 -5.38 31.73
C TYR A 18 27.77 -4.08 32.53
N PHE A 19 27.64 -2.95 31.84
CA PHE A 19 27.01 -1.76 32.40
C PHE A 19 25.90 -1.29 31.48
N SER A 20 24.68 -1.33 32.01
CA SER A 20 23.52 -0.66 31.43
C SER A 20 23.76 0.86 31.44
N SER A 21 23.65 1.48 30.26
CA SER A 21 23.58 2.93 30.15
C SER A 21 22.38 3.31 29.28
N THR A 22 21.46 4.06 29.87
CA THR A 22 20.33 4.70 29.19
C THR A 22 20.82 5.57 28.02
N PRO A 23 20.04 5.69 26.93
CA PRO A 23 20.45 6.46 25.77
C PRO A 23 20.43 7.96 26.08
N THR A 24 21.59 8.49 26.46
CA THR A 24 21.81 9.94 26.53
C THR A 24 21.91 10.51 25.11
N GLN A 25 21.21 11.63 24.90
CA GLN A 25 21.14 12.39 23.65
C GLN A 25 22.52 12.54 22.97
N ARG A 26 22.63 12.11 21.71
CA ARG A 26 23.80 12.38 20.85
C ARG A 26 23.38 12.95 19.50
N GLY A 27 23.67 14.24 19.32
CA GLY A 27 24.02 14.86 18.03
C GLY A 27 22.93 14.91 16.96
N HIS A 28 22.04 15.90 17.03
CA HIS A 28 21.22 16.29 15.88
C HIS A 28 22.10 16.86 14.75
N THR A 29 22.22 16.13 13.63
CA THR A 29 22.73 16.67 12.37
C THR A 29 21.63 17.47 11.67
N THR A 30 21.56 18.77 11.96
CA THR A 30 20.58 19.66 11.34
C THR A 30 20.76 19.73 9.82
N CYS A 31 19.67 19.54 9.08
CA CYS A 31 19.65 19.76 7.64
C CYS A 31 19.95 21.24 7.33
N ALA A 32 20.66 21.51 6.22
CA ALA A 32 21.01 22.86 5.78
C ALA A 32 19.80 23.76 5.41
N LEU A 33 18.57 23.26 5.53
CA LEU A 33 17.33 24.03 5.38
C LEU A 33 17.01 24.88 6.62
N GLY A 34 17.57 24.58 7.80
CA GLY A 34 17.56 25.51 8.93
C GLY A 34 16.18 25.84 9.52
N HIS A 35 15.33 24.84 9.73
CA HIS A 35 14.08 24.99 10.47
C HIS A 35 14.17 24.38 11.87
N ILE A 36 13.43 24.96 12.81
CA ILE A 36 13.28 24.44 14.18
C ILE A 36 12.35 23.22 14.10
N ILE A 37 12.83 22.06 14.55
CA ILE A 37 12.01 20.86 14.69
C ILE A 37 10.92 21.15 15.72
N ASP A 38 9.67 21.23 15.27
CA ASP A 38 8.50 21.40 16.12
C ASP A 38 8.04 20.02 16.60
N TYR A 39 8.41 19.68 17.84
CA TYR A 39 8.13 18.40 18.51
C TYR A 39 6.62 18.16 18.81
N THR A 40 5.72 18.97 18.26
CA THR A 40 4.26 18.83 18.42
C THR A 40 3.57 18.04 17.29
N LYS A 41 4.32 17.60 16.27
CA LYS A 41 3.81 16.76 15.16
C LYS A 41 4.14 15.27 15.41
N PRO A 42 3.37 14.32 14.85
CA PRO A 42 3.81 12.92 14.77
C PRO A 42 5.12 12.86 13.97
N ASP A 43 6.21 12.44 14.62
CA ASP A 43 7.58 12.62 14.13
C ASP A 43 8.00 11.51 13.15
N ILE A 44 7.33 11.47 12.00
CA ILE A 44 7.72 10.59 10.89
C ILE A 44 8.90 11.24 10.17
N THR A 45 10.09 10.64 10.33
CA THR A 45 11.34 11.09 9.71
C THR A 45 11.96 10.01 8.84
N ILE A 46 12.64 10.43 7.77
CA ILE A 46 13.25 9.57 6.75
C ILE A 46 14.72 9.95 6.61
N LEU A 47 15.60 8.96 6.50
CA LEU A 47 17.03 9.21 6.30
C LEU A 47 17.29 9.55 4.83
N CYS A 48 17.66 10.79 4.53
CA CYS A 48 17.98 11.14 3.15
C CYS A 48 19.29 10.48 2.70
N ASP A 49 19.25 9.70 1.63
CA ASP A 49 20.41 9.00 1.10
C ASP A 49 21.55 9.90 0.59
N ILE A 50 21.24 11.14 0.21
CA ILE A 50 22.21 12.07 -0.39
C ILE A 50 22.98 12.86 0.69
N CYS A 51 22.30 13.37 1.71
CA CYS A 51 22.92 14.16 2.79
C CYS A 51 23.11 13.40 4.11
N LYS A 52 22.48 12.22 4.27
CA LYS A 52 22.47 11.40 5.49
C LYS A 52 21.95 12.13 6.74
N CYS A 53 21.08 13.12 6.55
CA CYS A 53 20.26 13.73 7.60
C CYS A 53 18.88 13.05 7.68
N PHE A 54 18.31 12.97 8.87
CA PHE A 54 16.89 12.68 9.04
C PHE A 54 16.05 13.91 8.68
N ILE A 55 15.04 13.71 7.84
CA ILE A 55 14.15 14.74 7.31
C ILE A 55 12.72 14.39 7.70
N ASN A 56 11.98 15.33 8.29
CA ASN A 56 10.55 15.13 8.56
C ASN A 56 9.77 15.04 7.25
N VAL A 57 8.81 14.11 7.16
CA VAL A 57 8.03 13.87 5.92
C VAL A 57 7.36 15.14 5.39
N SER A 58 6.95 16.09 6.25
CA SER A 58 6.38 17.37 5.81
C SER A 58 7.35 18.29 5.06
N GLU A 59 8.67 18.10 5.22
CA GLU A 59 9.71 18.86 4.51
C GLU A 59 10.28 18.11 3.29
N LEU A 60 9.99 16.81 3.16
CA LEU A 60 10.59 15.90 2.17
C LEU A 60 10.54 16.45 0.74
N LYS A 61 9.41 17.03 0.33
CA LYS A 61 9.24 17.63 -1.00
C LYS A 61 10.22 18.79 -1.25
N MET A 62 10.38 19.68 -0.27
CA MET A 62 11.32 20.81 -0.37
C MET A 62 12.77 20.33 -0.33
N HIS A 63 13.04 19.28 0.46
CA HIS A 63 14.35 18.64 0.53
C HIS A 63 14.77 17.96 -0.79
N THR A 64 13.86 17.23 -1.45
CA THR A 64 14.09 16.63 -2.77
C THR A 64 14.25 17.70 -3.85
N ILE A 65 13.47 18.79 -3.80
CA ILE A 65 13.64 19.96 -4.68
C ILE A 65 15.02 20.60 -4.49
N TYR A 66 15.50 20.70 -3.25
CA TYR A 66 16.83 21.21 -2.92
C TYR A 66 17.97 20.34 -3.48
N HIS A 67 17.91 19.02 -3.32
CA HIS A 67 18.90 18.12 -3.90
C HIS A 67 18.90 18.14 -5.44
N ASN A 68 17.72 18.26 -6.07
CA ASN A 68 17.61 18.46 -7.52
C ASN A 68 18.24 19.79 -7.99
N ALA A 69 18.11 20.87 -7.20
CA ALA A 69 18.77 22.14 -7.50
C ALA A 69 20.31 22.03 -7.42
N LEU A 70 20.85 21.40 -6.36
CA LEU A 70 22.30 21.13 -6.24
C LEU A 70 22.82 20.29 -7.43
N LYS A 71 22.08 19.24 -7.81
CA LYS A 71 22.39 18.36 -8.95
C LYS A 71 22.39 19.12 -10.29
N LEU A 72 21.43 20.02 -10.52
CA LEU A 72 21.37 20.87 -11.71
C LEU A 72 22.61 21.78 -11.81
N PHE A 73 23.01 22.39 -10.69
CA PHE A 73 24.21 23.24 -10.62
C PHE A 73 25.52 22.43 -10.63
N LYS A 74 25.43 21.10 -10.40
CA LYS A 74 26.54 20.15 -10.21
C LYS A 74 27.43 20.50 -9.03
N PHE A 75 26.81 20.91 -7.92
CA PHE A 75 27.49 20.98 -6.63
C PHE A 75 27.44 19.60 -5.97
N LYS A 76 28.52 19.21 -5.28
CA LYS A 76 28.54 18.03 -4.39
C LYS A 76 28.03 18.42 -3.01
N ASP A 77 28.67 19.45 -2.45
CA ASP A 77 28.37 20.02 -1.15
C ASP A 77 27.69 21.39 -1.30
N VAL A 78 27.09 21.88 -0.21
CA VAL A 78 26.45 23.20 -0.16
C VAL A 78 27.48 24.31 -0.41
N PRO A 79 27.28 25.23 -1.37
CA PRO A 79 28.20 26.35 -1.56
C PRO A 79 28.14 27.33 -0.38
N ASN A 80 29.28 27.71 0.20
CA ASN A 80 29.31 28.63 1.34
C ASN A 80 29.18 30.13 0.98
N LYS A 81 29.03 30.46 -0.32
CA LYS A 81 28.95 31.86 -0.81
C LYS A 81 28.05 31.98 -2.04
N ILE A 82 27.18 32.98 -2.04
CA ILE A 82 26.22 33.23 -3.13
C ILE A 82 26.90 33.58 -4.46
N ASP A 83 28.06 34.26 -4.44
CA ASP A 83 28.85 34.54 -5.65
C ASP A 83 29.19 33.28 -6.47
N ILE A 84 29.38 32.14 -5.79
CA ILE A 84 29.70 30.86 -6.43
C ILE A 84 28.47 30.37 -7.20
N ILE A 85 27.28 30.49 -6.61
CA ILE A 85 26.01 30.11 -7.23
C ILE A 85 25.65 31.07 -8.36
N LEU A 86 25.81 32.38 -8.17
CA LEU A 86 25.58 33.41 -9.20
C LEU A 86 26.45 33.15 -10.44
N LYS A 87 27.77 33.00 -10.27
CA LYS A 87 28.69 32.66 -11.36
C LYS A 87 28.28 31.35 -12.06
N ARG A 88 27.80 30.36 -11.30
CA ARG A 88 27.35 29.08 -11.86
C ARG A 88 26.04 29.20 -12.64
N ARG A 89 25.08 29.96 -12.14
CA ARG A 89 23.80 30.30 -12.79
C ARG A 89 24.07 30.93 -14.15
N ASP A 90 24.93 31.95 -14.18
CA ASP A 90 25.22 32.71 -15.39
C ASP A 90 25.92 31.84 -16.45
N LEU A 91 26.83 30.95 -16.05
CA LEU A 91 27.44 29.95 -16.93
C LEU A 91 26.42 28.94 -17.51
N LEU A 92 25.38 28.55 -16.75
CA LEU A 92 24.31 27.68 -17.25
C LEU A 92 23.44 28.41 -18.29
N ILE A 93 23.04 29.66 -18.01
CA ILE A 93 22.27 30.49 -18.94
C ILE A 93 23.07 30.73 -20.24
N GLN A 94 24.35 31.13 -20.14
CA GLN A 94 25.22 31.34 -21.30
C GLN A 94 25.43 30.08 -22.14
N ARG A 95 25.42 28.88 -21.54
CA ARG A 95 25.48 27.61 -22.29
C ARG A 95 24.19 27.37 -23.08
N MET A 96 23.04 27.68 -22.49
CA MET A 96 21.73 27.47 -23.11
C MET A 96 21.47 28.45 -24.26
N GLN A 97 21.92 29.71 -24.13
CA GLN A 97 21.89 30.71 -25.21
C GLN A 97 22.67 30.27 -26.47
N ARG A 98 23.64 29.36 -26.32
CA ARG A 98 24.42 28.80 -27.45
C ARG A 98 23.75 27.59 -28.09
N LEU A 99 22.71 27.03 -27.49
CA LEU A 99 21.91 25.96 -28.08
C LEU A 99 20.81 26.58 -28.94
N LYS A 100 20.65 26.09 -30.17
CA LYS A 100 19.58 26.52 -31.09
C LYS A 100 18.23 25.87 -30.74
N ILE A 101 17.73 26.16 -29.53
CA ILE A 101 16.43 25.70 -29.04
C ILE A 101 15.35 26.76 -29.32
N SER A 102 14.07 26.37 -29.25
CA SER A 102 12.95 27.30 -29.39
C SER A 102 12.88 28.26 -28.19
N GLU A 103 12.32 29.45 -28.41
CA GLU A 103 12.17 30.49 -27.39
C GLU A 103 11.38 30.01 -26.17
N GLN A 104 10.27 29.29 -26.40
CA GLN A 104 9.44 28.74 -25.32
C GLN A 104 10.20 27.70 -24.47
N SER A 105 11.01 26.83 -25.10
CA SER A 105 11.88 25.89 -24.38
C SER A 105 13.01 26.58 -23.62
N TYR A 106 13.60 27.64 -24.21
CA TYR A 106 14.62 28.46 -23.55
C TYR A 106 14.06 29.16 -22.30
N LEU A 107 12.89 29.80 -22.39
CA LEU A 107 12.22 30.45 -21.26
C LEU A 107 11.90 29.46 -20.14
N LYS A 108 11.37 28.27 -20.47
CA LYS A 108 11.11 27.20 -19.49
C LYS A 108 12.40 26.78 -18.78
N TYR A 109 13.50 26.62 -19.50
CA TYR A 109 14.79 26.22 -18.91
C TYR A 109 15.42 27.32 -18.04
N VAL A 110 15.39 28.58 -18.48
CA VAL A 110 15.88 29.72 -17.70
C VAL A 110 15.08 29.88 -16.41
N LYS A 111 13.76 29.67 -16.46
CA LYS A 111 12.92 29.60 -15.26
C LYS A 111 13.41 28.50 -14.30
N THR A 112 13.61 27.27 -14.78
CA THR A 112 14.14 26.17 -13.95
C THR A 112 15.50 26.49 -13.31
N ILE A 113 16.43 27.13 -14.04
CA ILE A 113 17.71 27.58 -13.46
C ILE A 113 17.47 28.61 -12.34
N ASN A 114 16.58 29.59 -12.56
CA ASN A 114 16.32 30.66 -11.60
C ASN A 114 15.61 30.14 -10.35
N ASP A 115 14.62 29.25 -10.50
CA ASP A 115 13.93 28.61 -9.39
C ASP A 115 14.95 27.82 -8.53
N ALA A 116 15.79 26.99 -9.15
CA ALA A 116 16.88 26.26 -8.50
C ALA A 116 17.90 27.19 -7.83
N PHE A 117 18.25 28.32 -8.46
CA PHE A 117 19.11 29.33 -7.86
C PHE A 117 18.50 29.89 -6.56
N GLN A 118 17.21 30.21 -6.54
CA GLN A 118 16.55 30.73 -5.33
C GLN A 118 16.49 29.67 -4.22
N ILE A 119 16.25 28.41 -4.56
CA ILE A 119 16.25 27.29 -3.61
C ILE A 119 17.61 27.16 -2.90
N ILE A 120 18.73 27.13 -3.63
CA ILE A 120 20.07 27.04 -3.03
C ILE A 120 20.44 28.37 -2.33
N LYS A 121 19.98 29.53 -2.83
CA LYS A 121 20.23 30.82 -2.18
C LYS A 121 19.64 30.86 -0.76
N ARG A 122 18.42 30.35 -0.57
CA ARG A 122 17.71 30.32 0.73
C ARG A 122 18.49 29.58 1.83
N THR A 123 19.30 28.57 1.50
CA THR A 123 20.13 27.86 2.49
C THR A 123 21.42 28.59 2.88
N ILE A 124 21.73 29.75 2.28
CA ILE A 124 22.90 30.58 2.61
C ILE A 124 22.48 31.92 3.19
N GLU A 125 21.49 32.56 2.57
CA GLU A 125 20.80 33.73 3.10
C GLU A 125 19.36 33.34 3.45
N PRO A 126 19.10 32.80 4.66
CA PRO A 126 17.76 32.66 5.18
C PRO A 126 17.20 34.06 5.48
N TYR A 127 16.61 34.68 4.46
CA TYR A 127 15.88 35.93 4.66
C TYR A 127 14.65 35.68 5.53
N TYR A 128 14.47 36.53 6.55
CA TYR A 128 13.21 36.71 7.27
C TYR A 128 12.14 37.34 6.35
N TYR A 129 11.70 36.59 5.34
CA TYR A 129 10.35 36.72 4.83
C TYR A 129 9.52 35.64 5.51
N GLY A 130 8.51 36.07 6.27
CA GLY A 130 7.65 35.18 7.04
C GLY A 130 7.12 34.04 6.17
N ASP A 131 7.07 32.86 6.77
CA ASP A 131 6.76 31.63 6.05
C ASP A 131 5.34 31.69 5.51
N ASN A 132 5.21 31.97 4.21
CA ASN A 132 3.98 31.80 3.46
C ASN A 132 3.78 30.33 3.05
N SER A 133 4.47 29.38 3.69
CA SER A 133 3.84 28.09 3.95
C SER A 133 2.48 28.36 4.60
N CYS A 134 1.39 27.94 3.95
CA CYS A 134 0.12 27.84 4.66
C CYS A 134 0.39 27.03 5.93
N ILE A 135 -0.02 27.53 7.10
CA ILE A 135 0.05 26.78 8.36
C ILE A 135 -0.81 25.53 8.14
N TYR A 136 -0.17 24.42 7.79
CA TYR A 136 -0.85 23.17 7.53
C TYR A 136 -1.32 22.65 8.89
N ASP A 137 -2.63 22.47 9.02
CA ASP A 137 -3.22 22.04 10.27
C ASP A 137 -2.97 20.54 10.45
N ASN A 138 -1.85 20.21 11.10
CA ASN A 138 -1.42 18.81 11.29
C ASN A 138 -2.42 17.99 12.14
N ARG A 139 -3.50 18.60 12.66
CA ARG A 139 -4.57 17.91 13.41
C ARG A 139 -5.26 16.80 12.61
N GLU A 140 -5.37 16.91 11.29
CA GLU A 140 -5.90 15.78 10.49
C GLU A 140 -4.91 14.61 10.46
N ALA A 141 -3.60 14.87 10.39
CA ALA A 141 -2.56 13.84 10.40
C ALA A 141 -2.32 13.19 11.78
N SER A 142 -2.66 13.88 12.88
CA SER A 142 -2.57 13.32 14.24
C SER A 142 -3.81 12.55 14.68
N ASN A 143 -4.93 12.69 13.98
CA ASN A 143 -6.22 12.10 14.32
C ASN A 143 -6.63 11.00 13.32
N VAL A 144 -5.65 10.46 12.60
CA VAL A 144 -5.81 9.31 11.71
C VAL A 144 -6.07 8.07 12.57
N GLN A 145 -7.11 7.32 12.25
CA GLN A 145 -7.44 6.07 12.92
C GLN A 145 -7.66 4.98 11.85
N GLY A 146 -7.02 3.85 12.05
CA GLY A 146 -7.19 2.65 11.25
C GLY A 146 -7.97 1.58 12.01
N ILE A 147 -8.11 0.44 11.33
CA ILE A 147 -8.64 -0.80 11.88
C ILE A 147 -7.70 -1.94 11.49
N SER A 148 -7.76 -3.04 12.22
CA SER A 148 -7.09 -4.29 11.83
C SER A 148 -7.94 -5.51 12.14
N PHE A 149 -7.73 -6.57 11.38
CA PHE A 149 -8.39 -7.87 11.55
C PHE A 149 -7.51 -9.00 10.99
N THR A 150 -7.77 -10.25 11.38
CA THR A 150 -7.05 -11.42 10.88
C THR A 150 -8.00 -12.29 10.05
N PRO A 151 -7.75 -12.45 8.74
CA PRO A 151 -8.51 -13.37 7.89
C PRO A 151 -8.32 -14.85 8.27
N ARG A 152 -9.24 -15.67 7.81
CA ARG A 152 -9.20 -17.14 7.86
C ARG A 152 -8.20 -17.73 6.88
N ASN A 153 -8.05 -17.06 5.73
CA ASN A 153 -7.05 -17.40 4.73
C ASN A 153 -5.63 -17.27 5.32
N ARG A 154 -4.95 -18.42 5.45
CA ARG A 154 -3.67 -18.60 6.15
C ARG A 154 -2.48 -17.83 5.59
N LEU A 155 -2.61 -17.23 4.42
CA LEU A 155 -1.58 -16.36 3.86
C LEU A 155 -1.51 -15.00 4.55
N PHE A 156 -2.53 -14.58 5.30
CA PHE A 156 -2.50 -13.33 6.05
C PHE A 156 -2.17 -13.58 7.52
N LEU A 157 -1.18 -12.86 8.03
CA LEU A 157 -0.94 -12.77 9.48
C LEU A 157 -1.94 -11.80 10.13
N SER A 158 -2.24 -10.72 9.43
CA SER A 158 -3.26 -9.70 9.73
C SER A 158 -3.41 -8.76 8.53
N ILE A 159 -4.50 -8.00 8.50
CA ILE A 159 -4.73 -6.90 7.56
C ILE A 159 -4.99 -5.64 8.37
N GLY A 160 -4.29 -4.56 8.03
CA GLY A 160 -4.52 -3.21 8.53
C GLY A 160 -5.13 -2.34 7.44
N VAL A 161 -6.13 -1.54 7.78
CA VAL A 161 -6.78 -0.60 6.87
C VAL A 161 -6.80 0.77 7.53
N CYS A 162 -6.44 1.80 6.79
CA CYS A 162 -6.65 3.17 7.21
C CYS A 162 -7.10 4.03 6.04
N THR A 163 -8.10 4.89 6.26
CA THR A 163 -8.57 5.83 5.24
C THR A 163 -8.72 7.22 5.83
N SER A 164 -8.57 8.25 5.01
CA SER A 164 -8.78 9.64 5.39
C SER A 164 -9.36 10.45 4.25
N GLN A 165 -10.51 11.07 4.51
CA GLN A 165 -11.04 12.11 3.65
C GLN A 165 -10.24 13.39 3.87
N ASN A 166 -9.60 13.86 2.81
CA ASN A 166 -8.82 15.08 2.84
C ASN A 166 -9.73 16.31 2.70
N LYS A 167 -10.36 16.72 3.81
CA LYS A 167 -11.42 17.75 3.84
C LYS A 167 -10.95 19.12 3.35
N GLN A 168 -9.64 19.38 3.34
CA GLN A 168 -9.06 20.59 2.76
C GLN A 168 -9.24 20.68 1.23
N TYR A 169 -9.27 19.53 0.53
CA TYR A 169 -9.28 19.46 -0.94
C TYR A 169 -10.45 18.67 -1.54
N LYS A 170 -11.12 17.81 -0.76
CA LYS A 170 -12.18 16.88 -1.19
C LYS A 170 -13.44 17.05 -0.35
N THR A 171 -14.58 17.23 -1.02
CA THR A 171 -15.90 17.34 -0.37
C THR A 171 -16.39 16.02 0.21
N ASP A 172 -16.01 14.91 -0.41
CA ASP A 172 -16.52 13.57 -0.11
C ASP A 172 -15.39 12.53 -0.17
N MET A 173 -15.51 11.46 0.63
CA MET A 173 -14.65 10.29 0.55
C MET A 173 -15.04 9.42 -0.66
N GLU A 174 -14.46 9.70 -1.82
CA GLU A 174 -14.74 9.00 -3.09
C GLU A 174 -14.15 7.58 -3.15
N ASP A 175 -13.07 7.31 -2.43
CA ASP A 175 -12.45 5.98 -2.38
C ASP A 175 -13.38 4.97 -1.69
N THR A 176 -13.22 3.70 -2.08
CA THR A 176 -13.87 2.56 -1.41
C THR A 176 -12.95 1.34 -1.41
N MET A 177 -13.18 0.42 -0.48
CA MET A 177 -12.55 -0.90 -0.52
C MET A 177 -13.54 -2.02 -0.19
N ARG A 178 -13.17 -3.25 -0.56
CA ARG A 178 -13.86 -4.48 -0.17
C ARG A 178 -12.82 -5.56 0.10
N PHE A 179 -12.83 -6.12 1.30
CA PHE A 179 -12.21 -7.41 1.58
C PHE A 179 -13.31 -8.48 1.64
N ILE A 180 -13.04 -9.67 1.11
CA ILE A 180 -13.93 -10.83 1.15
C ILE A 180 -13.09 -12.04 1.53
N ASP A 181 -13.25 -12.49 2.76
CA ASP A 181 -12.71 -13.76 3.22
C ASP A 181 -13.52 -14.94 2.67
N CYS A 182 -12.92 -16.12 2.65
CA CYS A 182 -13.53 -17.36 2.17
C CYS A 182 -14.20 -17.20 0.79
N PHE A 183 -13.55 -16.50 -0.13
CA PHE A 183 -14.13 -16.06 -1.41
C PHE A 183 -14.65 -17.25 -2.23
N GLY A 184 -15.93 -17.21 -2.63
CA GLY A 184 -16.60 -18.33 -3.27
C GLY A 184 -16.98 -19.49 -2.34
N GLY A 185 -16.99 -19.26 -1.01
CA GLY A 185 -17.27 -20.29 0.00
C GLY A 185 -16.08 -21.22 0.27
N LYS A 186 -14.85 -20.71 0.12
CA LYS A 186 -13.62 -21.51 0.19
C LYS A 186 -12.54 -20.79 1.01
N GLU A 187 -12.17 -21.33 2.18
CA GLU A 187 -11.24 -20.69 3.13
C GLU A 187 -9.86 -20.35 2.53
N LYS A 188 -9.37 -21.18 1.59
CA LYS A 188 -8.10 -20.92 0.89
C LYS A 188 -8.15 -19.75 -0.09
N PHE A 189 -9.32 -19.18 -0.38
CA PHE A 189 -9.49 -18.04 -1.28
C PHE A 189 -9.89 -16.78 -0.50
N ALA A 190 -9.29 -15.64 -0.86
CA ALA A 190 -9.75 -14.32 -0.44
C ALA A 190 -9.77 -13.38 -1.64
N CYS A 191 -10.66 -12.38 -1.64
CA CYS A 191 -10.73 -11.35 -2.66
C CYS A 191 -10.58 -9.96 -2.03
N ILE A 192 -9.77 -9.12 -2.65
CA ILE A 192 -9.47 -7.75 -2.24
C ILE A 192 -9.82 -6.83 -3.40
N GLY A 193 -10.47 -5.71 -3.12
CA GLY A 193 -10.70 -4.62 -4.06
C GLY A 193 -10.44 -3.26 -3.42
N LEU A 194 -9.68 -2.41 -4.09
CA LEU A 194 -9.47 -1.01 -3.71
C LEU A 194 -9.77 -0.11 -4.92
N PHE A 195 -10.56 0.93 -4.67
CA PHE A 195 -11.13 1.78 -5.71
C PHE A 195 -10.89 3.24 -5.38
N ASP A 196 -10.18 3.95 -6.25
CA ASP A 196 -10.00 5.40 -6.20
C ASP A 196 -11.08 6.03 -7.09
N GLY A 197 -12.10 6.62 -6.44
CA GLY A 197 -13.27 7.18 -7.11
C GLY A 197 -13.06 8.62 -7.55
N TYR A 198 -13.62 8.99 -8.69
CA TYR A 198 -13.54 10.36 -9.19
C TYR A 198 -14.84 10.79 -9.87
N ASN A 199 -15.11 12.11 -9.82
CA ASN A 199 -16.35 12.72 -10.29
C ASN A 199 -17.61 12.18 -9.57
N GLY A 200 -17.44 11.76 -8.30
CA GLY A 200 -18.47 11.21 -7.42
C GLY A 200 -18.22 9.75 -7.02
N LYS A 201 -18.67 9.38 -5.81
CA LYS A 201 -18.49 8.02 -5.23
C LYS A 201 -19.31 6.91 -5.91
N ALA A 202 -20.18 7.23 -6.86
CA ALA A 202 -21.19 6.27 -7.35
C ALA A 202 -20.57 5.07 -8.10
N ALA A 203 -19.59 5.31 -8.98
CA ALA A 203 -18.89 4.23 -9.68
C ALA A 203 -18.01 3.37 -8.76
N SER A 204 -17.24 3.98 -7.84
CA SER A 204 -16.42 3.23 -6.87
C SER A 204 -17.27 2.40 -5.91
N THR A 205 -18.46 2.90 -5.52
CA THR A 205 -19.43 2.16 -4.69
C THR A 205 -19.98 0.93 -5.42
N LEU A 206 -20.41 1.06 -6.68
CA LEU A 206 -20.87 -0.09 -7.47
C LEU A 206 -19.72 -1.09 -7.77
N CYS A 207 -18.48 -0.62 -7.96
CA CYS A 207 -17.34 -1.52 -8.13
C CYS A 207 -17.06 -2.34 -6.85
N ARG A 208 -17.10 -1.69 -5.68
CA ARG A 208 -17.04 -2.35 -4.36
C ARG A 208 -18.11 -3.43 -4.20
N GLU A 209 -19.33 -3.15 -4.66
CA GLU A 209 -20.50 -4.01 -4.51
C GLU A 209 -20.57 -5.18 -5.50
N HIS A 210 -20.05 -5.04 -6.73
CA HIS A 210 -20.34 -6.02 -7.80
C HIS A 210 -19.14 -6.51 -8.61
N LEU A 211 -17.96 -5.88 -8.54
CA LEU A 211 -16.81 -6.34 -9.34
C LEU A 211 -16.32 -7.71 -8.87
N HIS A 212 -16.38 -7.98 -7.56
CA HIS A 212 -16.01 -9.27 -6.99
C HIS A 212 -16.97 -10.39 -7.41
N ASP A 213 -18.27 -10.13 -7.49
CA ASP A 213 -19.26 -11.06 -8.03
C ASP A 213 -18.99 -11.37 -9.51
N ALA A 214 -18.61 -10.35 -10.29
CA ALA A 214 -18.23 -10.53 -11.69
C ALA A 214 -16.97 -11.40 -11.83
N ILE A 215 -15.97 -11.22 -10.96
CA ILE A 215 -14.78 -12.09 -10.90
C ILE A 215 -15.19 -13.52 -10.54
N LEU A 216 -15.97 -13.72 -9.48
CA LEU A 216 -16.41 -15.05 -9.02
C LEU A 216 -17.23 -15.79 -10.09
N MET A 217 -18.13 -15.07 -10.78
CA MET A 217 -18.93 -15.62 -11.88
C MET A 217 -18.06 -16.06 -13.08
N GLU A 218 -16.99 -15.34 -13.42
CA GLU A 218 -16.10 -15.79 -14.50
C GLU A 218 -15.12 -16.88 -14.04
N MET A 219 -14.65 -16.85 -12.77
CA MET A 219 -13.84 -17.94 -12.19
C MET A 219 -14.62 -19.26 -12.15
N SER A 220 -15.88 -19.25 -11.70
CA SER A 220 -16.72 -20.45 -11.63
C SER A 220 -16.99 -21.09 -13.00
N LYS A 221 -16.94 -20.33 -14.10
CA LYS A 221 -17.04 -20.88 -15.47
C LYS A 221 -15.81 -21.67 -15.88
N LEU A 222 -14.60 -21.23 -15.50
CA LEU A 222 -13.39 -22.02 -15.70
C LEU A 222 -13.44 -23.37 -14.96
N ILE A 223 -14.19 -23.44 -13.86
CA ILE A 223 -14.35 -24.63 -13.03
C ILE A 223 -15.43 -25.57 -13.62
N ASN A 224 -16.59 -25.03 -14.01
CA ASN A 224 -17.75 -25.81 -14.47
C ASN A 224 -17.56 -26.50 -15.83
N ASP A 225 -16.59 -26.09 -16.65
CA ASP A 225 -16.23 -26.77 -17.90
C ASP A 225 -15.40 -28.07 -17.65
N MET A 226 -15.16 -28.46 -16.39
CA MET A 226 -14.32 -29.60 -15.99
C MET A 226 -15.03 -30.48 -14.94
N ASN A 227 -14.91 -31.81 -15.03
CA ASN A 227 -15.60 -32.73 -14.11
C ASN A 227 -14.98 -32.78 -12.69
N SER A 228 -15.84 -33.03 -11.69
CA SER A 228 -15.75 -32.47 -10.32
C SER A 228 -14.79 -33.15 -9.32
N SER A 229 -13.54 -33.40 -9.70
CA SER A 229 -12.44 -33.64 -8.74
C SER A 229 -11.09 -33.29 -9.36
N GLU A 230 -10.85 -33.77 -10.58
CA GLU A 230 -9.69 -33.36 -11.39
C GLU A 230 -9.77 -31.87 -11.78
N ALA A 231 -10.98 -31.29 -11.82
CA ALA A 231 -11.21 -29.86 -12.07
C ALA A 231 -10.47 -28.91 -11.12
N GLU A 232 -10.34 -29.23 -9.83
CA GLU A 232 -9.71 -28.33 -8.85
C GLU A 232 -8.18 -28.36 -8.99
N GLN A 233 -7.60 -29.56 -9.16
CA GLN A 233 -6.18 -29.71 -9.48
C GLN A 233 -5.85 -29.15 -10.88
N ALA A 234 -6.76 -29.28 -11.86
CA ALA A 234 -6.60 -28.72 -13.19
C ALA A 234 -6.80 -27.20 -13.23
N LEU A 235 -7.63 -26.63 -12.33
CA LEU A 235 -7.69 -25.19 -12.09
C LEU A 235 -6.31 -24.74 -11.63
N ILE A 236 -5.82 -25.26 -10.50
CA ILE A 236 -4.50 -24.99 -9.91
C ILE A 236 -3.38 -25.13 -10.97
N ASN A 237 -3.36 -26.23 -11.73
CA ASN A 237 -2.40 -26.43 -12.83
C ASN A 237 -2.56 -25.45 -14.01
N ARG A 238 -3.76 -24.96 -14.31
CA ARG A 238 -3.97 -23.86 -15.27
C ARG A 238 -3.62 -22.49 -14.68
N LEU A 239 -3.70 -22.29 -13.35
CA LEU A 239 -3.12 -21.12 -12.69
C LEU A 239 -1.59 -21.12 -12.87
N TYR A 240 -0.95 -22.29 -12.81
CA TYR A 240 0.50 -22.45 -13.02
C TYR A 240 0.96 -22.29 -14.49
N THR A 241 0.19 -22.74 -15.48
CA THR A 241 0.73 -22.99 -16.84
C THR A 241 0.57 -21.82 -17.85
N SER A 242 -0.11 -20.71 -17.52
CA SER A 242 -0.47 -19.68 -18.51
C SER A 242 0.66 -18.71 -18.94
N MET A 243 1.90 -19.17 -19.07
CA MET A 243 3.05 -18.37 -19.55
C MET A 243 3.35 -18.52 -21.06
N ILE A 244 2.60 -19.32 -21.82
CA ILE A 244 2.97 -19.69 -23.20
C ILE A 244 1.82 -19.45 -24.20
N ASP A 245 2.12 -18.60 -25.19
CA ASP A 245 1.40 -18.29 -26.46
C ASP A 245 0.16 -17.34 -26.41
N PRO A 246 0.23 -16.12 -26.99
CA PRO A 246 -0.90 -15.17 -27.07
C PRO A 246 -1.90 -15.40 -28.23
N SER A 247 -1.73 -16.40 -29.09
CA SER A 247 -2.40 -16.44 -30.40
C SER A 247 -3.52 -17.50 -30.57
N SER A 248 -4.76 -17.19 -30.17
CA SER A 248 -5.97 -17.77 -30.81
C SER A 248 -7.31 -17.13 -30.40
N ASP A 249 -8.06 -16.60 -31.37
CA ASP A 249 -9.46 -16.18 -31.23
C ASP A 249 -10.40 -17.37 -31.01
N HIS A 250 -11.18 -17.38 -29.91
CA HIS A 250 -12.61 -17.77 -29.87
C HIS A 250 -13.20 -17.66 -28.45
N CYS A 251 -14.53 -17.63 -28.36
CA CYS A 251 -15.40 -17.23 -27.23
C CYS A 251 -15.36 -18.11 -25.94
N ASN A 252 -14.25 -18.77 -25.62
CA ASN A 252 -14.09 -19.51 -24.36
C ASN A 252 -13.05 -18.82 -23.47
N ILE A 253 -13.31 -18.76 -22.16
CA ILE A 253 -12.35 -18.24 -21.18
C ILE A 253 -11.18 -19.24 -21.09
N LYS A 254 -9.95 -18.82 -21.45
CA LYS A 254 -8.80 -19.75 -21.51
C LYS A 254 -7.86 -19.60 -20.30
N THR A 255 -7.81 -18.41 -19.69
CA THR A 255 -6.85 -18.03 -18.65
C THR A 255 -7.47 -17.19 -17.53
N ILE A 256 -6.77 -17.03 -16.40
CA ILE A 256 -7.17 -16.09 -15.32
C ILE A 256 -7.21 -14.65 -15.84
N ASN A 257 -6.30 -14.27 -16.73
CA ASN A 257 -6.29 -12.94 -17.34
C ASN A 257 -7.63 -12.68 -18.07
N ASP A 258 -8.16 -13.67 -18.79
CA ASP A 258 -9.47 -13.56 -19.44
C ASP A 258 -10.60 -13.38 -18.42
N VAL A 259 -10.55 -14.06 -17.26
CA VAL A 259 -11.50 -13.86 -16.15
C VAL A 259 -11.53 -12.39 -15.71
N TYR A 260 -10.38 -11.80 -15.39
CA TYR A 260 -10.32 -10.40 -14.97
C TYR A 260 -10.74 -9.44 -16.09
N ARG A 261 -10.31 -9.68 -17.33
CA ARG A 261 -10.72 -8.86 -18.49
C ARG A 261 -12.23 -8.89 -18.70
N LEU A 262 -12.86 -10.06 -18.59
CA LEU A 262 -14.31 -10.23 -18.74
C LEU A 262 -15.08 -9.68 -17.53
N ALA A 263 -14.56 -9.82 -16.31
CA ALA A 263 -15.17 -9.25 -15.11
C ALA A 263 -15.17 -7.71 -15.15
N TYR A 264 -14.03 -7.08 -15.49
CA TYR A 264 -13.93 -5.64 -15.67
C TYR A 264 -14.80 -5.15 -16.84
N LEU A 265 -14.90 -5.90 -17.93
CA LEU A 265 -15.81 -5.60 -19.04
C LEU A 265 -17.28 -5.62 -18.62
N LYS A 266 -17.69 -6.61 -17.81
CA LYS A 266 -19.07 -6.72 -17.29
C LYS A 266 -19.38 -5.63 -16.28
N MET A 267 -18.43 -5.31 -15.40
CA MET A 267 -18.56 -4.21 -14.44
C MET A 267 -18.69 -2.86 -15.16
N ASP A 268 -17.87 -2.60 -16.19
CA ASP A 268 -17.99 -1.37 -16.96
C ASP A 268 -19.31 -1.28 -17.73
N HIS A 269 -19.80 -2.40 -18.27
CA HIS A 269 -21.12 -2.49 -18.89
C HIS A 269 -22.27 -2.26 -17.87
N LEU A 270 -22.11 -2.73 -16.63
CA LEU A 270 -23.03 -2.46 -15.53
C LEU A 270 -23.10 -0.95 -15.24
N LEU A 271 -21.95 -0.28 -15.12
CA LEU A 271 -21.87 1.17 -14.94
C LEU A 271 -22.47 1.95 -16.12
N SER A 272 -22.31 1.46 -17.35
CA SER A 272 -22.88 2.09 -18.56
C SER A 272 -24.40 2.23 -18.51
N ARG A 273 -25.08 1.28 -17.84
CA ARG A 273 -26.53 1.26 -17.68
C ARG A 273 -27.05 2.30 -16.69
N GLY A 274 -26.21 2.81 -15.79
CA GLY A 274 -26.63 3.74 -14.74
C GLY A 274 -27.73 3.15 -13.86
N ILE A 275 -27.41 2.07 -13.13
CA ILE A 275 -28.39 1.39 -12.26
C ILE A 275 -29.01 2.39 -11.25
N HIS A 276 -30.30 2.21 -10.98
CA HIS A 276 -31.17 3.16 -10.26
C HIS A 276 -31.37 4.51 -10.98
N GLU A 277 -31.09 4.60 -12.29
CA GLU A 277 -31.25 5.78 -13.16
C GLU A 277 -30.51 7.04 -12.68
N THR A 278 -29.55 6.89 -11.77
CA THR A 278 -28.79 8.01 -11.24
C THR A 278 -27.76 8.48 -12.28
N SER A 279 -27.89 9.74 -12.71
CA SER A 279 -26.91 10.35 -13.64
C SER A 279 -25.48 10.29 -13.08
N SER A 280 -25.32 10.37 -11.75
CA SER A 280 -24.03 10.29 -11.06
C SER A 280 -23.23 9.03 -11.43
N VAL A 281 -23.85 7.85 -11.52
CA VAL A 281 -23.14 6.61 -11.91
C VAL A 281 -22.48 6.74 -13.29
N ARG A 282 -23.16 7.38 -14.25
CA ARG A 282 -22.61 7.56 -15.60
C ARG A 282 -21.54 8.65 -15.68
N TRP A 283 -21.66 9.70 -14.87
CA TRP A 283 -20.71 10.82 -14.84
C TRP A 283 -19.53 10.65 -13.87
N SER A 284 -19.57 9.63 -13.01
CA SER A 284 -18.44 9.18 -12.18
C SER A 284 -17.67 8.02 -12.82
N GLY A 285 -16.46 7.80 -12.33
CA GLY A 285 -15.69 6.59 -12.60
C GLY A 285 -14.82 6.21 -11.41
N ALA A 286 -14.07 5.12 -11.58
CA ALA A 286 -13.13 4.67 -10.58
C ALA A 286 -11.91 4.00 -11.24
N SER A 287 -10.73 4.27 -10.70
CA SER A 287 -9.62 3.35 -10.82
C SER A 287 -9.90 2.13 -9.95
N ALA A 288 -9.59 0.93 -10.46
CA ALA A 288 -9.96 -0.32 -9.80
C ALA A 288 -8.79 -1.29 -9.75
N PHE A 289 -8.26 -1.49 -8.55
CA PHE A 289 -7.39 -2.62 -8.23
C PHE A 289 -8.24 -3.75 -7.64
N THR A 290 -8.01 -4.98 -8.10
CA THR A 290 -8.52 -6.19 -7.45
C THR A 290 -7.43 -7.24 -7.36
N ALA A 291 -7.52 -8.07 -6.33
CA ALA A 291 -6.67 -9.25 -6.21
C ALA A 291 -7.46 -10.45 -5.65
N VAL A 292 -7.16 -11.65 -6.15
CA VAL A 292 -7.60 -12.91 -5.56
C VAL A 292 -6.37 -13.62 -5.02
N VAL A 293 -6.39 -13.94 -3.73
CA VAL A 293 -5.33 -14.64 -3.00
C VAL A 293 -5.75 -16.08 -2.80
N VAL A 294 -4.85 -17.02 -3.10
CA VAL A 294 -5.10 -18.47 -3.07
C VAL A 294 -3.99 -19.14 -2.26
N ALA A 295 -4.33 -19.72 -1.10
CA ALA A 295 -3.43 -20.51 -0.28
C ALA A 295 -3.28 -21.94 -0.82
N ASN A 296 -2.09 -22.53 -0.68
CA ASN A 296 -1.86 -23.93 -0.98
C ASN A 296 -2.48 -24.82 0.11
N ASP A 297 -3.04 -25.96 -0.30
CA ASP A 297 -3.75 -26.88 0.61
C ASP A 297 -2.83 -27.43 1.73
N ASN A 298 -1.53 -27.58 1.47
CA ASN A 298 -0.53 -28.05 2.43
C ASN A 298 0.19 -26.91 3.19
N ILE A 299 -0.35 -25.68 3.23
CA ILE A 299 0.35 -24.52 3.81
C ILE A 299 0.82 -24.73 5.26
N GLU A 300 0.09 -25.49 6.07
CA GLU A 300 0.51 -25.81 7.44
C GLU A 300 1.78 -26.69 7.50
N GLU A 301 1.87 -27.71 6.64
CA GLU A 301 3.03 -28.59 6.54
C GLU A 301 4.24 -27.80 6.03
N LEU A 302 4.03 -26.91 5.05
CA LEU A 302 5.07 -26.03 4.52
C LEU A 302 5.57 -25.03 5.57
N LEU A 303 4.68 -24.48 6.42
CA LEU A 303 5.04 -23.57 7.50
C LEU A 303 5.77 -24.29 8.66
N ILE A 304 5.35 -25.51 9.01
CA ILE A 304 6.03 -26.31 10.06
C ILE A 304 7.44 -26.69 9.62
N ASN A 305 7.62 -27.15 8.38
CA ASN A 305 8.95 -27.56 7.88
C ASN A 305 9.97 -26.40 7.85
N LEU A 306 9.50 -25.15 7.76
CA LEU A 306 10.35 -23.95 7.84
C LEU A 306 10.88 -23.66 9.25
N GLU A 307 10.24 -24.16 10.31
CA GLU A 307 10.73 -24.02 11.69
C GLU A 307 11.85 -25.04 12.02
N ASP A 308 11.91 -26.16 11.30
CA ASP A 308 12.88 -27.25 11.51
C ASP A 308 14.14 -27.16 10.61
N ASP A 309 14.00 -26.68 9.36
CA ASP A 309 15.11 -26.62 8.39
C ASP A 309 16.09 -25.45 8.64
N ASN A 310 17.27 -25.77 9.19
CA ASN A 310 18.38 -24.84 9.39
C ASN A 310 19.30 -24.68 8.13
N ASP A 311 18.92 -25.23 6.98
CA ASP A 311 19.77 -25.31 5.78
C ASP A 311 19.45 -24.20 4.75
N GLU A 312 20.29 -23.17 4.67
CA GLU A 312 20.20 -21.97 3.78
C GLU A 312 20.23 -22.27 2.24
N LYS A 313 20.03 -23.52 1.80
CA LYS A 313 20.38 -23.98 0.44
C LYS A 313 19.23 -24.51 -0.41
N GLN A 314 18.01 -24.54 0.11
CA GLN A 314 16.81 -24.78 -0.69
C GLN A 314 16.02 -23.48 -0.86
N GLY A 315 15.47 -23.25 -2.06
CA GLY A 315 14.61 -22.09 -2.29
C GLY A 315 13.33 -22.20 -1.46
N HIS A 316 12.85 -21.08 -0.92
CA HIS A 316 11.69 -21.10 -0.04
C HIS A 316 10.45 -21.71 -0.72
N PRO A 317 9.62 -22.47 0.01
CA PRO A 317 8.40 -23.06 -0.54
C PRO A 317 7.39 -21.97 -0.89
N VAL A 318 6.70 -22.16 -2.01
CA VAL A 318 5.53 -21.34 -2.37
C VAL A 318 4.38 -21.73 -1.44
N LEU A 319 3.92 -20.77 -0.63
CA LEU A 319 2.80 -20.93 0.30
C LEU A 319 1.45 -20.70 -0.41
N GLY A 320 1.47 -19.95 -1.51
CA GLY A 320 0.31 -19.72 -2.38
C GLY A 320 0.57 -18.59 -3.38
N HIS A 321 -0.52 -18.03 -3.91
CA HIS A 321 -0.45 -17.02 -4.99
C HIS A 321 -1.37 -15.84 -4.74
N ILE A 322 -0.99 -14.69 -5.30
CA ILE A 322 -1.85 -13.52 -5.45
C ILE A 322 -1.96 -13.15 -6.93
N HIS A 323 -3.18 -13.27 -7.45
CA HIS A 323 -3.57 -12.85 -8.79
C HIS A 323 -4.00 -11.39 -8.71
N VAL A 324 -3.31 -10.49 -9.40
CA VAL A 324 -3.49 -9.03 -9.33
C VAL A 324 -4.03 -8.50 -10.66
N ALA A 325 -5.04 -7.65 -10.60
CA ALA A 325 -5.54 -6.88 -11.73
C ALA A 325 -5.69 -5.40 -11.38
N ASN A 326 -5.02 -4.50 -12.12
CA ASN A 326 -5.12 -3.06 -11.92
C ASN A 326 -5.61 -2.33 -13.17
N CYS A 327 -6.60 -1.45 -13.01
CA CYS A 327 -7.12 -0.59 -14.07
C CYS A 327 -7.24 0.85 -13.56
N GLY A 328 -6.16 1.62 -13.69
CA GLY A 328 -6.08 3.01 -13.25
C GLY A 328 -4.79 3.32 -12.49
N ASN A 329 -4.91 4.16 -11.46
CA ASN A 329 -3.81 4.78 -10.72
C ASN A 329 -3.66 4.36 -9.25
N VAL A 330 -4.53 3.46 -8.77
CA VAL A 330 -4.29 2.67 -7.55
C VAL A 330 -3.03 1.82 -7.77
N GLU A 331 -2.19 1.67 -6.74
CA GLU A 331 -0.95 0.89 -6.84
C GLU A 331 -0.73 -0.04 -5.65
N ALA A 332 0.02 -1.11 -5.91
CA ALA A 332 0.42 -2.15 -4.96
C ALA A 332 1.95 -2.28 -4.94
N LEU A 333 2.52 -2.19 -3.75
CA LEU A 333 3.95 -2.32 -3.45
C LEU A 333 4.17 -3.56 -2.58
N GLY A 334 4.95 -4.52 -3.05
CA GLY A 334 5.41 -5.65 -2.24
C GLY A 334 6.76 -5.34 -1.61
N ILE A 335 6.96 -5.78 -0.37
CA ILE A 335 8.25 -5.75 0.34
C ILE A 335 8.69 -7.20 0.59
N ARG A 336 9.88 -7.54 0.12
CA ARG A 336 10.42 -8.91 0.14
C ARG A 336 11.89 -8.91 0.54
N ALA A 337 12.22 -9.50 1.68
CA ALA A 337 13.55 -9.47 2.29
C ALA A 337 14.13 -8.03 2.34
N GLY A 338 13.31 -7.07 2.78
CA GLY A 338 13.60 -5.63 2.80
C GLY A 338 13.61 -4.91 1.45
N GLU A 339 13.56 -5.62 0.31
CA GLU A 339 13.59 -5.03 -1.03
C GLU A 339 12.18 -4.76 -1.59
N VAL A 340 12.01 -3.65 -2.30
CA VAL A 340 10.71 -3.22 -2.85
C VAL A 340 10.50 -3.64 -4.30
N PHE A 341 9.26 -4.05 -4.62
CA PHE A 341 8.85 -4.29 -6.00
C PHE A 341 7.38 -3.90 -6.25
N LEU A 342 7.10 -3.38 -7.45
CA LEU A 342 5.73 -3.00 -7.85
C LEU A 342 4.95 -4.23 -8.31
N MET A 343 3.79 -4.43 -7.71
CA MET A 343 2.86 -5.52 -8.04
C MET A 343 1.78 -5.10 -9.05
N SER A 344 1.73 -3.80 -9.39
CA SER A 344 0.75 -3.20 -10.29
C SER A 344 1.40 -2.26 -11.29
N GLN A 345 0.81 -2.12 -12.48
CA GLN A 345 1.15 -1.05 -13.41
C GLN A 345 0.23 0.16 -13.22
N LYS A 346 0.79 1.35 -12.94
CA LYS A 346 0.07 2.64 -12.98
C LYS A 346 -0.28 3.01 -14.42
N HIS A 347 -1.52 3.42 -14.65
CA HIS A 347 -2.03 3.80 -15.97
C HIS A 347 -2.25 5.31 -16.08
N THR A 348 -1.18 6.06 -16.33
CA THR A 348 -1.22 7.52 -16.55
C THR A 348 -0.48 7.91 -17.84
N LEU A 349 -0.64 9.17 -18.26
CA LEU A 349 0.00 9.75 -19.46
C LEU A 349 1.54 9.84 -19.42
N SER A 350 2.15 9.45 -18.30
CA SER A 350 3.59 9.20 -18.16
C SER A 350 4.07 7.97 -18.95
N ASN A 351 3.19 6.96 -19.12
CA ASN A 351 3.49 5.76 -19.90
C ASN A 351 3.36 6.07 -21.40
N LYS A 352 4.46 5.94 -22.13
CA LYS A 352 4.54 6.27 -23.57
C LYS A 352 3.48 5.55 -24.40
N ARG A 353 3.22 4.26 -24.14
CA ARG A 353 2.23 3.47 -24.89
C ARG A 353 0.79 3.94 -24.62
N GLU A 354 0.50 4.31 -23.37
CA GLU A 354 -0.81 4.86 -23.01
C GLU A 354 -1.01 6.25 -23.63
N ARG A 355 0.04 7.07 -23.65
CA ARG A 355 0.06 8.40 -24.29
C ARG A 355 -0.13 8.31 -25.81
N GLU A 356 0.56 7.37 -26.46
CA GLU A 356 0.43 7.09 -27.90
C GLU A 356 -1.01 6.68 -28.24
N ARG A 357 -1.60 5.70 -27.52
CA ARG A 357 -3.01 5.31 -27.70
C ARG A 357 -3.96 6.49 -27.58
N ILE A 358 -3.76 7.38 -26.60
CA ILE A 358 -4.65 8.53 -26.40
C ILE A 358 -4.50 9.56 -27.54
N LEU A 359 -3.29 9.81 -28.02
CA LEU A 359 -3.07 10.68 -29.18
C LEU A 359 -3.74 10.15 -30.45
N GLU A 360 -3.78 8.83 -30.66
CA GLU A 360 -4.49 8.19 -31.78
C GLU A 360 -6.01 8.42 -31.76
N THR A 361 -6.62 8.70 -30.60
CA THR A 361 -8.05 9.07 -30.51
C THR A 361 -8.37 10.47 -31.06
N GLY A 362 -7.33 11.29 -31.30
CA GLY A 362 -7.48 12.70 -31.68
C GLY A 362 -7.85 13.65 -30.54
N ILE A 363 -7.98 13.16 -29.31
CA ILE A 363 -8.31 13.96 -28.12
C ILE A 363 -7.07 14.69 -27.61
N LYS A 364 -7.26 15.95 -27.19
CA LYS A 364 -6.17 16.80 -26.70
C LYS A 364 -5.72 16.38 -25.30
N ILE A 365 -4.40 16.33 -25.13
CA ILE A 365 -3.72 16.26 -23.84
C ILE A 365 -3.29 17.68 -23.46
N SER A 366 -3.49 18.08 -22.20
CA SER A 366 -3.07 19.41 -21.70
C SER A 366 -1.57 19.46 -21.37
N ASP A 367 -1.04 20.66 -21.14
CA ASP A 367 0.35 20.86 -20.69
C ASP A 367 0.68 20.22 -19.32
N ASN A 368 -0.36 19.89 -18.55
CA ASN A 368 -0.27 19.22 -17.24
C ASN A 368 -0.57 17.71 -17.33
N ASP A 369 -0.51 17.12 -18.54
CA ASP A 369 -0.83 15.71 -18.78
C ASP A 369 -2.23 15.30 -18.32
N LEU A 370 -3.24 16.13 -18.62
CA LEU A 370 -4.67 15.81 -18.45
C LEU A 370 -5.33 15.51 -19.79
N ILE A 371 -6.01 14.36 -19.87
CA ILE A 371 -6.89 13.98 -20.99
C ILE A 371 -8.08 14.92 -21.04
N ALA A 372 -8.35 15.51 -22.22
CA ALA A 372 -9.36 16.53 -22.43
C ALA A 372 -9.26 17.77 -21.50
N GLY A 373 -8.11 17.93 -20.80
CA GLY A 373 -7.93 18.93 -19.76
C GLY A 373 -8.55 18.59 -18.39
N ILE A 374 -9.10 17.39 -18.22
CA ILE A 374 -9.90 17.01 -17.04
C ILE A 374 -9.33 15.80 -16.29
N HIS A 375 -8.82 14.77 -16.97
CA HIS A 375 -8.62 13.45 -16.37
C HIS A 375 -7.16 12.93 -16.45
N GLU A 376 -6.65 12.37 -15.35
CA GLU A 376 -5.24 11.97 -15.18
C GLU A 376 -4.95 10.52 -15.58
N THR A 377 -5.91 9.61 -15.38
CA THR A 377 -5.73 8.17 -15.63
C THR A 377 -6.07 7.82 -17.08
N THR A 378 -5.40 6.80 -17.61
CA THR A 378 -5.59 6.34 -19.00
C THR A 378 -6.44 5.07 -19.08
N ARG A 379 -6.79 4.49 -17.93
CA ARG A 379 -7.62 3.30 -17.77
C ARG A 379 -8.45 3.39 -16.50
N GLY A 380 -9.63 2.81 -16.50
CA GLY A 380 -10.57 2.88 -15.39
C GLY A 380 -11.95 2.33 -15.76
N LEU A 381 -12.83 2.28 -14.78
CA LEU A 381 -14.23 1.88 -14.92
C LEU A 381 -15.15 3.11 -14.88
N GLY A 382 -16.28 3.08 -15.59
CA GLY A 382 -17.26 4.18 -15.59
C GLY A 382 -16.99 5.26 -16.64
N ASN A 383 -17.30 6.52 -16.31
CA ASN A 383 -17.25 7.71 -17.18
C ASN A 383 -18.07 7.63 -18.48
N HIS A 384 -19.16 6.86 -18.51
CA HIS A 384 -20.05 6.70 -19.69
C HIS A 384 -20.93 7.93 -20.02
N GLY A 385 -20.87 8.99 -19.21
CA GLY A 385 -21.47 10.30 -19.49
C GLY A 385 -20.63 11.12 -20.47
N ASP A 386 -19.30 11.07 -20.33
CA ASP A 386 -18.36 11.79 -21.17
C ASP A 386 -17.82 10.88 -22.29
N LYS A 387 -18.30 11.12 -23.51
CA LYS A 387 -17.93 10.34 -24.69
C LYS A 387 -16.48 10.51 -25.14
N ASP A 388 -15.82 11.59 -24.75
CA ASP A 388 -14.43 11.83 -25.14
C ASP A 388 -13.49 11.20 -24.12
N VAL A 389 -13.72 11.42 -22.82
CA VAL A 389 -13.01 10.68 -21.76
C VAL A 389 -13.17 9.17 -21.95
N LYS A 390 -14.37 8.68 -22.30
CA LYS A 390 -14.59 7.23 -22.48
C LYS A 390 -13.87 6.61 -23.69
N LYS A 391 -13.50 7.39 -24.72
CA LYS A 391 -12.63 6.89 -25.81
C LYS A 391 -11.19 6.69 -25.35
N CYS A 392 -10.73 7.50 -24.40
CA CYS A 392 -9.36 7.45 -23.88
C CYS A 392 -9.19 6.44 -22.73
N VAL A 393 -10.16 6.41 -21.81
CA VAL A 393 -10.14 5.63 -20.57
C VAL A 393 -10.77 4.27 -20.80
N ILE A 394 -9.90 3.29 -21.08
CA ILE A 394 -10.30 1.89 -21.35
C ILE A 394 -10.37 1.08 -20.05
N ASN A 395 -11.26 0.08 -20.02
CA ASN A 395 -11.54 -0.81 -18.89
C ASN A 395 -10.69 -2.11 -18.88
N SER A 396 -9.57 -2.14 -19.61
CA SER A 396 -8.70 -3.33 -19.68
C SER A 396 -7.66 -3.29 -18.57
N PRO A 397 -7.76 -4.11 -17.50
CA PRO A 397 -6.74 -4.15 -16.47
C PRO A 397 -5.39 -4.64 -17.02
N TYR A 398 -4.31 -4.25 -16.34
CA TYR A 398 -3.04 -4.99 -16.33
C TYR A 398 -3.19 -6.14 -15.35
N PHE A 399 -2.86 -7.36 -15.76
CA PHE A 399 -2.93 -8.57 -14.95
C PHE A 399 -1.54 -9.16 -14.70
N TRP A 400 -1.30 -9.65 -13.49
CA TRP A 400 -0.12 -10.45 -13.15
C TRP A 400 -0.43 -11.46 -12.02
N THR A 401 0.43 -12.45 -11.83
CA THR A 401 0.37 -13.38 -10.68
C THR A 401 1.71 -13.41 -9.98
N TYR A 402 1.69 -13.28 -8.66
CA TYR A 402 2.88 -13.34 -7.82
C TYR A 402 2.79 -14.54 -6.88
N GLU A 403 3.94 -15.13 -6.58
CA GLU A 403 4.08 -16.19 -5.58
C GLU A 403 4.22 -15.55 -4.20
N ILE A 404 3.49 -16.09 -3.22
CA ILE A 404 3.66 -15.75 -1.81
C ILE A 404 4.53 -16.85 -1.20
N ASP A 405 5.65 -16.43 -0.66
CA ASP A 405 6.67 -17.27 -0.03
C ASP A 405 7.14 -16.59 1.27
N PRO A 406 7.86 -17.30 2.15
CA PRO A 406 8.42 -16.78 3.40
C PRO A 406 9.34 -15.56 3.29
N SER A 407 9.79 -15.14 2.10
CA SER A 407 10.55 -13.89 1.96
C SER A 407 9.65 -12.66 1.76
N LEU A 408 8.37 -12.85 1.42
CA LEU A 408 7.41 -11.76 1.20
C LEU A 408 6.79 -11.32 2.53
N GLU A 409 7.21 -10.15 3.02
CA GLU A 409 6.86 -9.63 4.34
C GLU A 409 5.48 -8.99 4.35
N CYS A 410 5.23 -8.06 3.44
CA CYS A 410 3.95 -7.38 3.34
C CYS A 410 3.66 -6.86 1.92
N ILE A 411 2.39 -6.54 1.69
CA ILE A 411 1.93 -5.79 0.53
C ILE A 411 1.21 -4.53 1.00
N ILE A 412 1.66 -3.36 0.53
CA ILE A 412 1.01 -2.08 0.73
C ILE A 412 0.19 -1.75 -0.52
N LEU A 413 -1.12 -1.64 -0.36
CA LEU A 413 -2.06 -1.29 -1.41
C LEU A 413 -2.67 0.09 -1.10
N ALA A 414 -2.58 1.05 -2.02
CA ALA A 414 -3.10 2.39 -1.76
C ALA A 414 -3.62 3.14 -2.98
N THR A 415 -4.50 4.13 -2.73
CA THR A 415 -5.01 5.08 -3.73
C THR A 415 -4.00 6.20 -4.03
N GLU A 416 -4.26 7.04 -5.04
CA GLU A 416 -3.32 8.09 -5.47
C GLU A 416 -2.94 9.06 -4.35
N GLY A 417 -3.79 9.19 -3.33
CA GLY A 417 -3.52 9.95 -2.11
C GLY A 417 -2.17 9.67 -1.46
N LEU A 418 -1.67 8.43 -1.51
CA LEU A 418 -0.34 8.07 -1.02
C LEU A 418 0.73 8.39 -2.08
N TRP A 419 0.56 7.84 -3.28
CA TRP A 419 1.59 7.79 -4.33
C TRP A 419 1.89 9.14 -5.00
N GLN A 420 0.98 10.12 -4.92
CA GLN A 420 1.24 11.46 -5.45
C GLN A 420 2.23 12.29 -4.60
N VAL A 421 2.49 11.87 -3.36
CA VAL A 421 3.37 12.60 -2.41
C VAL A 421 4.51 11.77 -1.83
N LEU A 422 4.35 10.46 -1.65
CA LEU A 422 5.41 9.57 -1.17
C LEU A 422 5.95 8.70 -2.31
N GLN A 423 7.27 8.52 -2.32
CA GLN A 423 7.95 7.59 -3.21
C GLN A 423 7.98 6.17 -2.58
N TYR A 424 8.17 5.12 -3.40
CA TYR A 424 8.09 3.73 -2.94
C TYR A 424 9.16 3.35 -1.91
N ASP A 425 10.37 3.89 -2.06
CA ASP A 425 11.47 3.80 -1.09
C ASP A 425 11.08 4.43 0.26
N VAL A 426 10.51 5.63 0.24
CA VAL A 426 10.02 6.33 1.43
C VAL A 426 8.88 5.57 2.12
N VAL A 427 7.99 4.93 1.36
CA VAL A 427 6.93 4.07 1.91
C VAL A 427 7.55 2.84 2.59
N ALA A 428 8.56 2.21 1.98
CA ALA A 428 9.26 1.08 2.57
C ALA A 428 10.02 1.45 3.84
N ASP A 429 10.71 2.59 3.87
CA ASP A 429 11.36 3.12 5.07
C ASP A 429 10.36 3.30 6.23
N ILE A 430 9.15 3.80 5.95
CA ILE A 430 8.09 3.93 6.97
C ILE A 430 7.63 2.56 7.47
N VAL A 431 7.44 1.59 6.57
CA VAL A 431 7.05 0.22 6.96
C VAL A 431 8.16 -0.44 7.78
N THR A 432 9.41 -0.40 7.34
CA THR A 432 10.57 -0.97 8.02
C THR A 432 10.82 -0.33 9.39
N GLN A 433 10.49 0.96 9.57
CA GLN A 433 10.50 1.61 10.90
C GLN A 433 9.40 1.10 11.85
N CYS A 434 8.34 0.48 11.34
CA CYS A 434 7.28 -0.15 12.13
C CYS A 434 7.59 -1.61 12.44
N LEU A 435 8.24 -2.32 11.51
CA LEU A 435 8.67 -3.70 11.73
C LEU A 435 9.69 -3.77 12.89
N PRO A 436 9.46 -4.57 13.93
CA PRO A 436 10.40 -4.66 15.05
C PRO A 436 11.72 -5.29 14.60
N ALA A 437 12.85 -4.72 15.03
CA ALA A 437 14.20 -5.27 14.78
C ALA A 437 14.48 -6.62 15.47
N HIS A 438 13.47 -7.22 16.09
CA HIS A 438 13.47 -8.55 16.66
C HIS A 438 12.24 -9.30 16.13
N HIS A 439 12.54 -10.32 15.32
CA HIS A 439 11.67 -11.40 14.84
C HIS A 439 10.32 -11.49 15.56
N MET A 440 9.24 -11.22 14.83
CA MET A 440 7.94 -11.74 15.23
C MET A 440 8.00 -13.25 14.97
N PRO A 441 7.79 -14.13 15.97
CA PRO A 441 7.88 -15.56 15.72
C PRO A 441 6.84 -16.00 14.70
N ALA A 442 7.21 -17.03 13.93
CA ALA A 442 6.35 -17.76 13.03
C ALA A 442 5.03 -18.16 13.72
N PRO A 443 3.93 -18.38 12.98
CA PRO A 443 2.65 -18.76 13.56
C PRO A 443 2.71 -20.17 14.18
N SER A 444 3.24 -20.24 15.41
CA SER A 444 3.16 -21.42 16.27
C SER A 444 1.71 -21.90 16.27
N ARG A 445 1.52 -23.20 16.00
CA ARG A 445 0.23 -23.92 15.90
C ARG A 445 -0.94 -23.10 16.44
N MET A 446 -1.90 -22.77 15.58
CA MET A 446 -3.14 -22.10 15.95
C MET A 446 -3.62 -22.57 17.32
N ASP A 447 -3.95 -21.60 18.17
CA ASP A 447 -4.59 -21.91 19.44
C ASP A 447 -5.81 -22.82 19.18
N ALA A 448 -5.98 -23.87 19.97
CA ALA A 448 -6.97 -24.92 19.66
C ALA A 448 -8.39 -24.34 19.59
N ALA A 449 -8.65 -23.28 20.36
CA ALA A 449 -9.86 -22.47 20.31
C ALA A 449 -10.07 -21.78 18.94
N LEU A 450 -9.02 -21.25 18.30
CA LEU A 450 -9.12 -20.62 16.98
C LEU A 450 -9.44 -21.63 15.87
N ARG A 451 -9.13 -22.92 16.08
CA ARG A 451 -9.39 -23.98 15.11
C ARG A 451 -10.84 -24.43 15.12
N SER A 452 -11.41 -24.64 16.30
CA SER A 452 -12.83 -25.01 16.45
C SER A 452 -13.80 -23.89 16.07
N VAL A 453 -13.41 -22.61 16.16
CA VAL A 453 -14.21 -21.48 15.64
C VAL A 453 -14.35 -21.52 14.12
N LEU A 454 -13.23 -21.73 13.42
CA LEU A 454 -13.19 -21.68 11.96
C LEU A 454 -13.93 -22.87 11.34
N GLU A 455 -13.69 -24.09 11.86
CA GLU A 455 -14.34 -25.32 11.39
C GLU A 455 -15.87 -25.29 11.53
N ARG A 456 -16.44 -24.54 12.49
CA ARG A 456 -17.89 -24.48 12.71
C ARG A 456 -18.60 -23.43 11.86
N TYR A 457 -17.96 -22.30 11.57
CA TYR A 457 -18.53 -21.34 10.61
C TYR A 457 -18.60 -21.87 9.17
N GLY A 458 -17.82 -22.89 8.82
CA GLY A 458 -17.89 -23.55 7.51
C GLY A 458 -19.28 -24.12 7.17
N ASN A 459 -20.19 -24.24 8.14
CA ASN A 459 -21.56 -24.69 7.97
C ASN A 459 -22.62 -23.56 7.90
N SER A 460 -22.22 -22.29 8.01
CA SER A 460 -23.14 -21.13 7.90
C SER A 460 -23.06 -20.50 6.52
N THR A 461 -24.18 -20.44 5.79
CA THR A 461 -24.27 -19.87 4.43
C THR A 461 -24.33 -18.33 4.40
N HIS A 462 -23.76 -17.64 5.40
CA HIS A 462 -23.73 -16.19 5.47
C HIS A 462 -22.33 -15.65 5.16
N THR A 463 -22.18 -15.09 3.95
CA THR A 463 -21.00 -14.32 3.54
C THR A 463 -21.02 -12.93 4.19
N PRO A 464 -19.97 -12.50 4.93
CA PRO A 464 -19.95 -11.18 5.52
C PRO A 464 -19.84 -10.07 4.44
N TYR A 465 -20.88 -9.24 4.35
CA TYR A 465 -20.87 -8.04 3.51
C TYR A 465 -20.37 -6.86 4.35
N LEU A 466 -19.10 -6.48 4.17
CA LEU A 466 -18.54 -5.26 4.75
C LEU A 466 -19.12 -4.05 4.02
N THR A 467 -20.09 -3.41 4.65
CA THR A 467 -20.79 -2.20 4.21
C THR A 467 -20.84 -1.20 5.35
N HIS A 468 -20.15 -0.07 5.21
CA HIS A 468 -20.00 0.98 6.25
C HIS A 468 -19.11 0.58 7.44
N ASP A 469 -18.61 1.64 8.11
CA ASP A 469 -17.61 1.56 9.17
C ASP A 469 -18.18 1.00 10.49
N ASP A 470 -19.51 1.04 10.66
CA ASP A 470 -20.23 0.57 11.86
C ASP A 470 -20.36 -0.98 11.92
N ASP A 471 -20.45 -1.66 10.77
CA ASP A 471 -20.71 -3.12 10.68
C ASP A 471 -19.48 -3.98 11.08
N ILE A 472 -18.30 -3.38 11.22
CA ILE A 472 -17.07 -4.07 11.63
C ILE A 472 -17.13 -4.47 13.11
N ILE A 473 -17.76 -3.65 13.95
CA ILE A 473 -17.87 -3.88 15.40
C ILE A 473 -18.85 -5.03 15.69
N ILE A 474 -19.96 -5.10 14.96
CA ILE A 474 -21.04 -6.08 15.17
C ILE A 474 -20.55 -7.52 14.93
N ASN A 475 -19.69 -7.74 13.94
CA ASN A 475 -19.17 -9.08 13.62
C ASN A 475 -18.31 -9.69 14.75
N CYS A 476 -17.68 -8.88 15.61
CA CYS A 476 -16.90 -9.37 16.74
C CYS A 476 -17.77 -9.94 17.88
N MET A 477 -19.03 -9.51 18.00
CA MET A 477 -19.92 -9.96 19.08
C MET A 477 -20.62 -11.30 18.76
N ASP A 478 -21.00 -11.52 17.50
CA ASP A 478 -21.61 -12.78 17.07
C ASP A 478 -20.61 -13.96 17.02
N GLU A 479 -19.33 -13.72 16.71
CA GLU A 479 -18.28 -14.77 16.84
C GLU A 479 -18.08 -15.20 18.31
N MET A 480 -18.34 -14.32 19.29
CA MET A 480 -18.16 -14.61 20.72
C MET A 480 -19.28 -15.42 21.38
N LEU A 481 -20.55 -15.15 21.04
CA LEU A 481 -21.67 -15.87 21.67
C LEU A 481 -21.61 -17.40 21.44
N TYR A 482 -20.91 -17.80 20.37
CA TYR A 482 -20.73 -19.18 19.95
C TYR A 482 -19.44 -19.84 20.48
N LEU A 483 -18.41 -19.04 20.79
CA LEU A 483 -17.20 -19.49 21.49
C LEU A 483 -17.50 -20.04 22.89
N ILE A 484 -18.47 -19.42 23.57
CA ILE A 484 -18.94 -19.79 24.93
C ILE A 484 -19.46 -21.24 25.00
N GLU A 485 -19.96 -21.82 23.90
CA GLU A 485 -20.57 -23.16 23.93
C GLU A 485 -19.56 -24.32 23.98
N GLU A 486 -18.26 -24.10 23.73
CA GLU A 486 -17.31 -25.19 23.45
C GLU A 486 -16.08 -25.34 24.37
N GLU A 487 -15.92 -24.51 25.40
CA GLU A 487 -14.88 -24.74 26.41
C GLU A 487 -15.25 -25.80 27.46
N ASN A 488 -14.21 -26.32 28.15
CA ASN A 488 -14.32 -27.18 29.32
C ASN A 488 -14.98 -26.44 30.49
N ASP A 489 -15.75 -27.17 31.32
CA ASP A 489 -16.66 -26.59 32.34
C ASP A 489 -16.03 -25.54 33.28
N ASN A 490 -14.73 -25.64 33.60
CA ASN A 490 -14.05 -24.65 34.44
C ASN A 490 -13.82 -23.31 33.72
N ASP A 491 -13.28 -23.34 32.50
CA ASP A 491 -12.93 -22.12 31.75
C ASP A 491 -14.19 -21.46 31.17
N LYS A 492 -15.14 -22.30 30.74
CA LYS A 492 -16.52 -21.94 30.42
C LYS A 492 -17.19 -21.15 31.54
N SER A 493 -16.98 -21.54 32.82
CA SER A 493 -17.54 -20.80 33.96
C SER A 493 -16.92 -19.40 34.13
N ASN A 494 -15.62 -19.24 33.83
CA ASN A 494 -14.94 -17.95 33.88
C ASN A 494 -15.42 -17.05 32.74
N LEU A 495 -15.35 -17.51 31.48
CA LEU A 495 -15.80 -16.75 30.31
C LEU A 495 -17.30 -16.41 30.37
N LEU A 496 -18.15 -17.34 30.81
CA LEU A 496 -19.57 -17.05 31.02
C LEU A 496 -19.79 -16.04 32.18
N SER A 497 -18.93 -16.01 33.20
CA SER A 497 -18.99 -14.97 34.25
C SER A 497 -18.52 -13.60 33.76
N THR A 498 -17.54 -13.57 32.86
CA THR A 498 -17.04 -12.36 32.19
C THR A 498 -18.13 -11.81 31.24
N CYS A 499 -18.70 -12.64 30.37
CA CYS A 499 -19.79 -12.21 29.47
C CYS A 499 -21.06 -11.79 30.23
N ASN A 500 -21.45 -12.47 31.32
CA ASN A 500 -22.59 -12.02 32.15
C ASN A 500 -22.31 -10.70 32.90
N ARG A 501 -21.04 -10.34 33.13
CA ARG A 501 -20.66 -9.00 33.60
C ARG A 501 -20.63 -7.98 32.46
N ALA A 502 -20.14 -8.37 31.28
CA ALA A 502 -20.10 -7.54 30.08
C ALA A 502 -21.49 -7.01 29.66
N VAL A 503 -22.57 -7.77 29.91
CA VAL A 503 -23.97 -7.34 29.74
C VAL A 503 -24.36 -6.12 30.61
N GLN A 504 -23.51 -5.71 31.56
CA GLN A 504 -23.70 -4.52 32.41
C GLN A 504 -22.66 -3.40 32.16
N CYS A 505 -21.80 -3.55 31.15
CA CYS A 505 -20.68 -2.67 30.83
C CYS A 505 -20.85 -1.96 29.47
N SER A 506 -20.09 -0.90 29.22
CA SER A 506 -20.10 -0.20 27.91
C SER A 506 -19.26 -0.94 26.86
N GLU A 507 -19.55 -0.74 25.57
CA GLU A 507 -18.87 -1.40 24.43
C GLU A 507 -17.32 -1.34 24.54
N ASP A 508 -16.77 -0.18 24.93
CA ASP A 508 -15.33 0.01 25.18
C ASP A 508 -14.74 -0.95 26.23
N GLU A 509 -15.48 -1.23 27.31
CA GLU A 509 -15.02 -2.11 28.40
C GLU A 509 -14.99 -3.58 27.93
N ILE A 510 -15.94 -3.96 27.07
CA ILE A 510 -16.03 -5.29 26.47
C ILE A 510 -14.86 -5.51 25.49
N HIS A 511 -14.62 -4.53 24.61
CA HIS A 511 -13.44 -4.54 23.73
C HIS A 511 -12.13 -4.65 24.52
N GLN A 512 -12.01 -3.96 25.65
CA GLN A 512 -10.83 -4.03 26.52
C GLN A 512 -10.63 -5.42 27.15
N GLU A 513 -11.69 -6.09 27.62
CA GLU A 513 -11.58 -7.45 28.19
C GLU A 513 -11.21 -8.50 27.11
N ILE A 514 -11.78 -8.41 25.90
CA ILE A 514 -11.43 -9.28 24.75
C ILE A 514 -9.98 -9.06 24.31
N TRP A 515 -9.56 -7.79 24.18
CA TRP A 515 -8.18 -7.46 23.84
C TRP A 515 -7.20 -8.12 24.81
N ASN A 516 -7.54 -8.16 26.09
CA ASN A 516 -6.70 -8.74 27.13
C ASN A 516 -6.63 -10.28 27.11
N SER A 517 -7.63 -10.99 26.57
CA SER A 517 -7.62 -12.46 26.46
C SER A 517 -6.82 -12.98 25.26
N LEU A 518 -6.65 -12.18 24.19
CA LEU A 518 -5.88 -12.54 23.01
C LEU A 518 -4.39 -12.75 23.33
N SER A 519 -3.74 -13.69 22.64
CA SER A 519 -2.30 -13.90 22.78
C SER A 519 -1.52 -12.64 22.40
N ALA A 520 -0.39 -12.38 23.09
CA ALA A 520 0.41 -11.16 22.86
C ALA A 520 0.94 -11.07 21.42
N GLN A 521 1.25 -12.21 20.78
CA GLN A 521 1.68 -12.27 19.39
C GLN A 521 0.57 -11.88 18.41
N TYR A 522 -0.68 -12.32 18.68
CA TYR A 522 -1.83 -12.00 17.84
C TYR A 522 -2.18 -10.50 17.92
N ARG A 523 -2.17 -9.92 19.13
CA ARG A 523 -2.31 -8.47 19.32
C ARG A 523 -1.23 -7.68 18.58
N LEU A 524 0.03 -8.08 18.70
CA LEU A 524 1.15 -7.42 18.01
C LEU A 524 0.97 -7.42 16.48
N ARG A 525 0.42 -8.48 15.89
CA ARG A 525 0.10 -8.54 14.44
C ARG A 525 -0.97 -7.53 14.04
N LEU A 526 -2.01 -7.39 14.85
CA LEU A 526 -3.08 -6.41 14.62
C LEU A 526 -2.56 -4.97 14.78
N GLU A 527 -1.93 -4.67 15.92
CA GLU A 527 -1.30 -3.37 16.20
C GLU A 527 -0.31 -2.96 15.10
N LEU A 528 0.54 -3.88 14.64
CA LEU A 528 1.54 -3.62 13.61
C LEU A 528 0.91 -3.26 12.25
N ALA A 529 -0.05 -4.07 11.78
CA ALA A 529 -0.69 -3.82 10.49
C ALA A 529 -1.49 -2.51 10.50
N GLN A 530 -2.21 -2.23 11.59
CA GLN A 530 -2.90 -0.96 11.80
C GLN A 530 -1.94 0.23 11.85
N THR A 531 -0.87 0.14 12.65
CA THR A 531 0.15 1.19 12.81
C THR A 531 0.81 1.53 11.48
N ILE A 532 1.10 0.53 10.64
CA ILE A 532 1.65 0.74 9.30
C ILE A 532 0.67 1.53 8.43
N ALA A 533 -0.61 1.13 8.39
CA ALA A 533 -1.62 1.81 7.59
C ALA A 533 -1.85 3.26 8.07
N GLU A 534 -1.98 3.47 9.38
CA GLU A 534 -2.12 4.80 9.99
C GLU A 534 -0.92 5.70 9.69
N ARG A 535 0.31 5.22 9.93
CA ARG A 535 1.52 6.02 9.68
C ARG A 535 1.70 6.39 8.21
N LEU A 536 1.32 5.54 7.28
CA LEU A 536 1.35 5.85 5.85
C LEU A 536 0.32 6.93 5.47
N VAL A 537 -0.90 6.87 6.01
CA VAL A 537 -1.92 7.92 5.82
C VAL A 537 -1.48 9.24 6.46
N SER A 538 -1.01 9.23 7.71
CA SER A 538 -0.45 10.42 8.36
C SER A 538 0.74 11.01 7.60
N ALA A 539 1.64 10.17 7.07
CA ALA A 539 2.76 10.61 6.25
C ALA A 539 2.31 11.30 4.96
N ALA A 540 1.31 10.76 4.27
CA ALA A 540 0.74 11.40 3.06
C ALA A 540 0.05 12.74 3.37
N LEU A 541 -0.67 12.85 4.49
CA LEU A 541 -1.25 14.12 4.94
C LEU A 541 -0.15 15.15 5.25
N LEU A 542 0.86 14.78 6.05
CA LEU A 542 2.02 15.63 6.35
C LEU A 542 2.77 16.07 5.08
N ALA A 543 2.90 15.20 4.08
CA ALA A 543 3.50 15.49 2.77
C ALA A 543 2.61 16.35 1.84
N GLN A 544 1.45 16.81 2.33
CA GLN A 544 0.48 17.66 1.62
C GLN A 544 -0.17 16.98 0.42
N SER A 545 -0.65 15.75 0.63
CA SER A 545 -1.58 15.09 -0.29
C SER A 545 -2.82 15.96 -0.56
N LYS A 546 -3.43 15.79 -1.72
CA LYS A 546 -4.64 16.54 -2.16
C LYS A 546 -5.82 15.66 -2.56
N ALA A 547 -5.61 14.35 -2.62
CA ALA A 547 -6.65 13.38 -2.84
C ALA A 547 -7.11 12.82 -1.49
N ASN A 548 -8.20 12.07 -1.52
CA ASN A 548 -8.51 11.13 -0.46
C ASN A 548 -7.40 10.07 -0.41
N ILE A 549 -7.20 9.49 0.77
CA ILE A 549 -6.12 8.53 1.01
C ILE A 549 -6.74 7.28 1.60
N SER A 550 -6.50 6.14 0.95
CA SER A 550 -6.87 4.83 1.48
C SER A 550 -5.65 3.92 1.37
N VAL A 551 -5.28 3.28 2.47
CA VAL A 551 -4.13 2.37 2.58
C VAL A 551 -4.60 1.06 3.19
N VAL A 552 -4.20 -0.06 2.58
CA VAL A 552 -4.38 -1.42 3.09
C VAL A 552 -2.99 -2.06 3.21
N CYS A 553 -2.62 -2.45 4.42
CA CYS A 553 -1.42 -3.22 4.72
C CYS A 553 -1.81 -4.69 4.87
N LEU A 554 -1.28 -5.56 4.01
CA LEU A 554 -1.42 -7.01 4.10
C LEU A 554 -0.13 -7.55 4.72
N LEU A 555 -0.16 -7.99 5.99
CA LEU A 555 0.98 -8.69 6.59
C LEU A 555 0.94 -10.16 6.19
N LEU A 556 2.07 -10.65 5.68
CA LEU A 556 2.24 -11.97 5.09
C LEU A 556 3.32 -12.76 5.88
N PRO A 557 3.50 -14.07 5.64
CA PRO A 557 4.29 -14.92 6.53
C PRO A 557 5.76 -14.48 6.69
N GLY A 558 6.34 -13.77 5.71
CA GLY A 558 7.71 -13.26 5.81
C GLY A 558 7.90 -12.15 6.86
N ALA A 559 6.82 -11.50 7.33
CA ALA A 559 6.90 -10.58 8.46
C ALA A 559 7.01 -11.30 9.82
N ALA A 560 6.97 -12.64 9.84
CA ALA A 560 7.06 -13.49 11.02
C ALA A 560 8.26 -14.48 10.97
N VAL A 561 9.41 -14.03 10.44
CA VAL A 561 10.66 -14.79 10.37
C VAL A 561 11.74 -14.13 11.22
#